data_AF-A0A1B0CZB5-F1
#
_entry.id   AF-A0A1B0CZB5-F1
#
_cell.length_a   1.000
_cell.length_b   1.000
_cell.length_c   1.000
_cell.angle_alpha   90.00
_cell.angle_beta   90.00
_cell.angle_gamma   90.00
#
_symmetry.space_group_name_H-M   'P 1'
#
loop_
_entity.id
_entity.type
_entity.pdbx_description
1 polymer ?
#
loop_
_entity_poly.entity_id
_entity_poly.type
_entity_poly.pdbx_seq_one_letter_code
_entity_poly.pdbx_strand_id
1 'polypeptide(L)'
;MRETRGLLYIIFVSSSLANLYENVGKDEWRLIYTGIPVLLHDKGSAKSRNTPRVTFTLTERGSCFALWSDRIDNLSSYKVAGPAFHTMCLSTDHRKIIGFSFDSSQAARELWLCIEKLISDPENIALSTPGRKRKPPKKVKAIQLPPKSQISNPCQFHHITSVTPEDAPRYFSLQAFVAKPQKTQRDH
;
A
#
# COMPACT_ATOMS: atom_id res chain seq x y z
N MET A 1 6.31 4.66 -13.61
CA MET A 1 5.29 4.45 -12.56
C MET A 1 3.94 4.86 -13.14
N ARG A 2 2.87 4.08 -12.91
CA ARG A 2 1.52 4.43 -13.41
C ARG A 2 0.74 5.15 -12.32
N GLU A 3 0.19 6.32 -12.63
CA GLU A 3 -0.69 7.09 -11.74
C GLU A 3 -2.16 6.88 -12.16
N THR A 4 -3.03 6.56 -11.22
CA THR A 4 -4.48 6.50 -11.43
C THR A 4 -5.17 7.44 -10.45
N ARG A 5 -6.02 8.34 -10.94
CA ARG A 5 -6.70 9.34 -10.13
C ARG A 5 -8.18 9.01 -9.98
N GLY A 6 -8.62 8.80 -8.75
CA GLY A 6 -10.02 8.84 -8.35
C GLY A 6 -10.40 10.18 -7.74
N LEU A 7 -11.69 10.36 -7.44
CA LEU A 7 -12.20 11.60 -6.83
C LEU A 7 -11.55 11.92 -5.47
N LEU A 8 -11.27 10.88 -4.67
CA LEU A 8 -10.73 11.02 -3.31
C LEU A 8 -9.36 10.35 -3.13
N TYR A 9 -8.90 9.58 -4.11
CA TYR A 9 -7.68 8.80 -4.01
C TYR A 9 -6.78 9.00 -5.23
N ILE A 10 -5.47 8.95 -5.01
CA ILE A 10 -4.47 8.79 -6.06
C ILE A 10 -3.73 7.49 -5.79
N ILE A 11 -3.59 6.65 -6.81
CA ILE A 11 -2.89 5.38 -6.73
C ILE A 11 -1.67 5.46 -7.64
N PHE A 12 -0.49 5.17 -7.10
CA PHE A 12 0.74 5.03 -7.86
C PHE A 12 1.17 3.58 -7.83
N VAL A 13 1.30 2.96 -9.00
CA VAL A 13 1.68 1.56 -9.15
C VAL A 13 3.08 1.48 -9.74
N SER A 14 3.98 0.78 -9.03
CA SER A 14 5.34 0.49 -9.50
C SER A 14 5.31 -0.31 -10.81
N SER A 15 6.32 -0.09 -11.66
CA SER A 15 6.53 -0.86 -12.89
C SER A 15 7.30 -2.16 -12.67
N SER A 16 7.82 -2.41 -11.46
CA SER A 16 8.58 -3.62 -11.11
C SER A 16 8.02 -4.30 -9.86
N LEU A 17 8.38 -5.58 -9.67
CA LEU A 17 8.23 -6.25 -8.38
C LEU A 17 9.23 -5.66 -7.37
N ALA A 18 8.94 -5.93 -6.09
CA ALA A 18 9.87 -5.79 -5.00
C ALA A 18 9.66 -6.91 -3.97
N ASN A 19 10.75 -7.23 -3.28
CA ASN A 19 10.77 -8.07 -2.09
C ASN A 19 10.66 -7.19 -0.84
N LEU A 20 9.74 -7.53 0.05
CA LEU A 20 9.63 -6.98 1.40
C LEU A 20 10.42 -7.85 2.37
N TYR A 21 11.32 -7.23 3.10
CA TYR A 21 12.10 -7.85 4.17
C TYR A 21 11.76 -7.22 5.52
N GLU A 22 11.79 -8.01 6.58
CA GLU A 22 11.82 -7.54 7.95
C GLU A 22 13.26 -7.62 8.48
N ASN A 23 13.72 -6.56 9.15
CA ASN A 23 14.99 -6.61 9.86
C ASN A 23 14.82 -7.42 11.15
N VAL A 24 15.54 -8.53 11.29
CA VAL A 24 15.46 -9.44 12.45
C VAL A 24 16.72 -9.41 13.31
N GLY A 25 17.74 -8.67 12.90
CA GLY A 25 19.03 -8.58 13.58
C GLY A 25 19.94 -7.51 12.97
N LYS A 26 21.17 -7.43 13.49
CA LYS A 26 22.10 -6.31 13.21
C LYS A 26 22.41 -6.09 11.73
N ASP A 27 22.31 -7.11 10.89
CA ASP A 27 22.38 -7.02 9.42
C ASP A 27 21.56 -8.15 8.76
N GLU A 28 20.59 -8.71 9.49
CA GLU A 28 19.83 -9.87 9.04
C GLU A 28 18.45 -9.45 8.56
N TRP A 29 18.13 -9.86 7.34
CA TRP A 29 16.89 -9.54 6.65
C TRP A 29 16.13 -10.82 6.32
N ARG A 30 14.92 -10.94 6.83
CA ARG A 30 14.02 -12.05 6.53
C ARG A 30 13.06 -11.65 5.42
N LEU A 31 13.08 -12.37 4.30
CA LEU A 31 12.08 -12.20 3.24
C LEU A 31 10.70 -12.54 3.78
N ILE A 32 9.74 -11.62 3.62
CA ILE A 32 8.35 -11.81 4.01
C ILE A 32 7.50 -12.07 2.77
N TYR A 33 7.53 -11.16 1.80
CA TYR A 33 6.69 -11.21 0.60
C TYR A 33 7.41 -10.69 -0.64
N THR A 34 6.94 -11.11 -1.81
CA THR A 34 7.30 -10.55 -3.11
C THR A 34 6.03 -10.07 -3.80
N GLY A 35 6.01 -8.83 -4.30
CA GLY A 35 4.82 -8.27 -4.93
C GLY A 35 5.08 -6.95 -5.65
N ILE A 36 4.01 -6.30 -6.10
CA ILE A 36 4.06 -5.00 -6.78
C ILE A 36 3.89 -3.90 -5.73
N PRO A 37 4.85 -2.98 -5.58
CA PRO A 37 4.71 -1.81 -4.71
C PRO A 37 3.64 -0.84 -5.22
N VAL A 38 2.77 -0.38 -4.33
CA VAL A 38 1.66 0.54 -4.60
C VAL A 38 1.59 1.61 -3.52
N LEU A 39 1.60 2.88 -3.90
CA LEU A 39 1.26 3.98 -3.00
C LEU A 39 -0.19 4.40 -3.19
N LEU A 40 -0.93 4.45 -2.09
CA LEU A 40 -2.28 4.97 -2.03
C LEU A 40 -2.27 6.28 -1.26
N HIS A 41 -2.64 7.37 -1.93
CA HIS A 41 -2.88 8.67 -1.31
C HIS A 41 -4.38 8.91 -1.20
N ASP A 42 -4.94 8.78 0.00
CA ASP A 42 -6.30 9.24 0.33
C ASP A 42 -6.23 10.74 0.64
N LYS A 43 -6.89 11.57 -0.16
CA LYS A 43 -6.93 13.04 0.02
C LYS A 43 -7.83 13.47 1.18
N GLY A 44 -8.62 12.54 1.73
CA GLY A 44 -9.58 12.81 2.79
C GLY A 44 -10.91 13.42 2.32
N SER A 45 -11.92 13.27 3.19
CA SER A 45 -13.33 13.72 3.12
C SER A 45 -14.39 12.80 2.49
N ALA A 46 -15.18 12.19 3.38
CA ALA A 46 -16.63 12.01 3.31
C ALA A 46 -17.13 11.76 4.76
N LYS A 47 -17.57 12.83 5.45
CA LYS A 47 -18.24 12.91 6.78
C LYS A 47 -17.67 12.14 8.01
N SER A 48 -16.77 11.17 7.88
CA SER A 48 -16.16 10.41 9.00
C SER A 48 -14.64 10.19 8.90
N ARG A 49 -14.00 10.40 7.73
CA ARG A 49 -12.55 10.25 7.53
C ARG A 49 -11.90 11.62 7.28
N ASN A 50 -11.30 12.20 8.31
CA ASN A 50 -10.98 13.63 8.38
C ASN A 50 -9.49 13.98 8.19
N THR A 51 -8.65 13.06 7.72
CA THR A 51 -7.22 13.33 7.51
C THR A 51 -6.73 12.68 6.22
N PRO A 52 -6.04 13.44 5.36
CA PRO A 52 -5.26 12.86 4.27
C PRO A 52 -4.32 11.77 4.79
N ARG A 53 -4.09 10.75 3.98
CA ARG A 53 -3.27 9.61 4.38
C ARG A 53 -2.52 9.03 3.20
N VAL A 54 -1.24 8.78 3.39
CA VAL A 54 -0.42 8.01 2.46
C VAL A 54 -0.25 6.61 3.04
N THR A 55 -0.58 5.59 2.24
CA THR A 55 -0.43 4.18 2.59
C THR A 55 0.47 3.53 1.55
N PHE A 56 1.46 2.79 2.02
CA PHE A 56 2.33 2.00 1.15
C PHE A 56 1.92 0.53 1.27
N THR A 57 1.68 -0.09 0.12
CA THR A 57 1.15 -1.45 0.02
C THR A 57 2.03 -2.27 -0.90
N LEU A 58 2.30 -3.52 -0.53
CA LEU A 58 2.82 -4.53 -1.45
C LEU A 58 1.67 -5.44 -1.85
N THR A 59 1.37 -5.53 -3.15
CA THR A 59 0.23 -6.32 -3.65
C THR A 59 0.68 -7.53 -4.45
N GLU A 60 -0.07 -8.61 -4.39
CA GLU A 60 0.12 -9.79 -5.22
C GLU A 60 -0.02 -9.45 -6.71
N ARG A 61 0.89 -9.97 -7.54
CA ARG A 61 0.83 -9.79 -8.98
C ARG A 61 -0.35 -10.57 -9.57
N GLY A 62 -1.24 -9.89 -10.28
CA GLY A 62 -2.39 -10.49 -10.97
C GLY A 62 -3.71 -10.31 -10.24
N SER A 63 -3.80 -10.70 -8.96
CA SER A 63 -5.02 -10.51 -8.13
C SER A 63 -5.09 -9.12 -7.50
N CYS A 64 -3.94 -8.50 -7.28
CA CYS A 64 -3.78 -7.23 -6.56
C CYS A 64 -4.26 -7.26 -5.11
N PHE A 65 -4.40 -8.45 -4.52
CA PHE A 65 -4.62 -8.59 -3.09
C PHE A 65 -3.42 -8.07 -2.31
N ALA A 66 -3.68 -7.30 -1.26
CA ALA A 66 -2.62 -6.75 -0.43
C ALA A 66 -1.94 -7.88 0.34
N LEU A 67 -0.63 -8.01 0.14
CA LEU A 67 0.24 -8.91 0.92
C LEU A 67 0.68 -8.21 2.21
N TRP A 68 0.97 -6.92 2.10
CA TRP A 68 1.37 -6.06 3.21
C TRP A 68 0.93 -4.63 2.96
N SER A 69 0.64 -3.89 4.04
CA SER A 69 0.23 -2.49 3.96
C SER A 69 0.61 -1.77 5.25
N ASP A 70 1.13 -0.56 5.12
CA ASP A 70 1.41 0.31 6.26
C ASP A 70 1.26 1.79 5.91
N ARG A 71 1.05 2.62 6.93
CA ARG A 71 0.91 4.07 6.77
C ARG A 71 2.29 4.73 6.70
N ILE A 72 2.47 5.66 5.78
CA ILE A 72 3.61 6.57 5.81
C ILE A 72 3.21 7.79 6.64
N ASP A 73 3.88 7.98 7.77
CA ASP A 73 3.73 9.14 8.63
C ASP A 73 5.07 9.75 9.04
N ASN A 74 5.02 10.74 9.94
CA ASN A 74 6.18 11.49 10.35
C ASN A 74 7.23 10.67 11.11
N LEU A 75 6.88 9.46 11.57
CA LEU A 75 7.79 8.56 12.29
C LEU A 75 8.23 7.36 11.43
N SER A 76 7.64 7.17 10.25
CA SER A 76 8.02 6.10 9.32
C SER A 76 9.47 6.18 8.82
N SER A 77 10.14 7.34 8.87
CA SER A 77 11.56 7.49 8.51
C SER A 77 11.95 6.80 7.18
N TYR A 78 11.16 6.99 6.12
CA TYR A 78 11.42 6.37 4.83
C TYR A 78 12.75 6.86 4.23
N LYS A 79 13.61 5.94 3.80
CA LYS A 79 14.98 6.22 3.34
C LYS A 79 15.35 5.40 2.11
N VAL A 80 16.08 6.02 1.19
CA VAL A 80 16.79 5.35 0.10
C VAL A 80 18.13 4.85 0.65
N ALA A 81 18.22 3.55 0.95
CA ALA A 81 19.43 2.93 1.53
C ALA A 81 20.38 2.36 0.45
N GLY A 82 19.92 2.27 -0.80
CA GLY A 82 20.70 1.87 -1.97
C GLY A 82 19.93 2.10 -3.27
N PRO A 83 20.55 1.85 -4.45
CA PRO A 83 19.96 2.18 -5.75
C PRO A 83 18.60 1.52 -6.04
N ALA A 84 18.37 0.34 -5.46
CA ALA A 84 17.13 -0.41 -5.56
C ALA A 84 16.72 -0.97 -4.19
N PHE A 85 17.19 -0.37 -3.09
CA PHE A 85 16.87 -0.82 -1.74
C PHE A 85 16.45 0.34 -0.87
N HIS A 86 15.20 0.32 -0.42
CA HIS A 86 14.64 1.36 0.44
C HIS A 86 14.29 0.76 1.80
N THR A 87 14.23 1.60 2.83
CA THR A 87 13.87 1.19 4.20
C THR A 87 12.87 2.14 4.81
N MET A 88 12.08 1.64 5.76
CA MET A 88 11.21 2.47 6.61
C MET A 88 10.94 1.77 7.94
N CYS A 89 10.56 2.54 8.94
CA CYS A 89 10.00 2.05 10.19
C CYS A 89 8.49 1.82 10.04
N LEU A 90 7.95 0.80 10.72
CA LEU A 90 6.51 0.55 10.73
C LEU A 90 5.75 1.66 11.48
N SER A 91 4.54 2.00 11.04
CA SER A 91 3.70 3.01 11.70
C SER A 91 3.16 2.54 13.07
N THR A 92 3.02 1.23 13.26
CA THR A 92 2.54 0.62 14.51
C THR A 92 3.65 0.34 15.52
N ASP A 93 4.90 0.23 15.06
CA ASP A 93 6.09 0.02 15.90
C ASP A 93 7.32 0.60 15.20
N HIS A 94 7.69 1.82 15.58
CA HIS A 94 8.80 2.54 14.94
C HIS A 94 10.19 1.96 15.25
N ARG A 95 10.28 0.94 16.12
CA ARG A 95 11.52 0.19 16.36
C ARG A 95 11.75 -0.89 15.32
N LYS A 96 10.70 -1.31 14.61
CA LYS A 96 10.77 -2.32 13.56
C LYS A 96 11.06 -1.66 12.23
N ILE A 97 12.14 -2.11 11.58
CA ILE A 97 12.56 -1.64 10.27
C ILE A 97 12.20 -2.70 9.23
N ILE A 98 11.62 -2.25 8.13
CA ILE A 98 11.38 -3.05 6.95
C ILE A 98 12.19 -2.52 5.77
N GLY A 99 12.49 -3.41 4.83
CA GLY A 99 13.29 -3.15 3.64
C GLY A 99 12.54 -3.56 2.39
N PHE A 100 12.67 -2.78 1.33
CA PHE A 100 12.13 -3.08 0.01
C PHE A 100 13.27 -3.18 -0.98
N SER A 101 13.50 -4.38 -1.52
CA SER A 101 14.43 -4.60 -2.64
C SER A 101 13.66 -4.65 -3.94
N PHE A 102 13.88 -3.69 -4.81
CA PHE A 102 13.20 -3.56 -6.09
C PHE A 102 13.98 -4.29 -7.19
N ASP A 103 13.27 -4.92 -8.12
CA ASP A 103 13.90 -5.53 -9.30
C ASP A 103 14.47 -4.49 -10.29
N SER A 104 14.08 -3.21 -10.13
CA SER A 104 14.52 -2.11 -10.96
C SER A 104 14.86 -0.88 -10.12
N SER A 105 16.10 -0.41 -10.22
CA SER A 105 16.54 0.86 -9.61
C SER A 105 15.78 2.07 -10.16
N GLN A 106 15.34 2.01 -11.42
CA GLN A 106 14.50 3.04 -12.02
C GLN A 106 13.11 3.08 -11.37
N ALA A 107 12.47 1.92 -11.18
CA ALA A 107 11.18 1.85 -10.50
C ALA A 107 11.27 2.30 -9.03
N ALA A 108 12.35 1.92 -8.33
CA ALA A 108 12.65 2.39 -6.98
C ALA A 108 12.74 3.92 -6.93
N ARG A 109 13.53 4.53 -7.83
CA ARG A 109 13.67 5.99 -7.93
C ARG A 109 12.33 6.69 -8.17
N GLU A 110 11.51 6.18 -9.09
CA GLU A 110 10.21 6.76 -9.39
C GLU A 110 9.26 6.71 -8.19
N LEU A 111 9.26 5.60 -7.43
CA LEU A 111 8.52 5.49 -6.19
C LEU A 111 9.00 6.51 -5.16
N TRP A 112 10.31 6.66 -4.99
CA TRP A 112 10.89 7.64 -4.07
C TRP A 112 10.42 9.06 -4.39
N LEU A 113 10.48 9.48 -5.65
CA LEU A 113 10.01 10.82 -6.07
C LEU A 113 8.52 11.02 -5.75
N CYS A 114 7.70 9.98 -5.86
CA CYS A 114 6.29 10.04 -5.48
C CYS A 114 6.12 10.18 -3.96
N ILE A 115 6.87 9.41 -3.17
CA ILE A 115 6.85 9.50 -1.70
C ILE A 115 7.29 10.89 -1.27
N GLU A 116 8.45 11.35 -1.73
CA GLU A 116 9.03 12.66 -1.41
C GLU A 116 8.03 13.80 -1.67
N LYS A 117 7.40 13.78 -2.85
CA LYS A 117 6.34 14.73 -3.20
C LYS A 117 5.17 14.67 -2.24
N LEU A 118 4.68 13.47 -1.88
CA LEU A 118 3.53 13.31 -1.00
C LEU A 118 3.84 13.70 0.46
N ILE A 119 5.01 13.34 0.97
CA ILE A 119 5.41 13.63 2.37
C ILE A 119 5.82 15.10 2.59
N SER A 120 6.16 15.82 1.51
CA SER A 120 6.42 17.27 1.58
C SER A 120 5.21 18.09 2.07
N ASP A 121 4.00 17.54 1.96
CA ASP A 121 2.79 18.12 2.57
C ASP A 121 2.58 17.53 3.98
N PRO A 122 2.72 18.32 5.04
CA PRO A 122 2.65 17.83 6.42
C PRO A 122 1.30 17.20 6.78
N GLU A 123 0.21 17.60 6.13
CA GLU A 123 -1.12 17.02 6.38
C GLU A 123 -1.17 15.53 5.97
N ASN A 124 -0.37 15.12 4.98
CA ASN A 124 -0.32 13.74 4.49
C ASN A 124 0.38 12.78 5.47
N ILE A 125 1.26 13.31 6.32
CA ILE A 125 2.04 12.55 7.31
C ILE A 125 1.55 12.76 8.75
N ALA A 126 0.30 13.20 8.93
CA ALA A 126 -0.34 13.49 10.21
C ALA A 126 0.35 14.55 11.08
N LEU A 127 1.16 15.43 10.49
CA LEU A 127 1.63 16.62 11.16
C LEU A 127 0.58 17.72 11.01
N SER A 128 -0.17 17.96 12.08
CA SER A 128 -1.05 19.13 12.17
C SER A 128 -0.18 20.35 12.51
N THR A 129 -0.16 21.35 11.65
CA THR A 129 0.57 22.60 11.91
C THR A 129 -0.13 23.41 13.01
N PRO A 130 0.53 23.74 14.14
CA PRO A 130 -0.06 24.61 15.17
C PRO A 130 -0.43 25.97 14.56
N GLY A 131 -1.67 26.41 14.76
CA GLY A 131 -2.14 27.72 14.28
C GLY A 131 -2.89 27.72 12.94
N ARG A 132 -2.90 26.62 12.18
CA ARG A 132 -3.75 26.51 10.98
C ARG A 132 -5.19 26.18 11.42
N LYS A 133 -6.02 27.22 11.60
CA LYS A 133 -7.46 27.04 11.84
C LYS A 133 -8.02 26.19 10.70
N ARG A 134 -8.47 24.96 11.01
CA ARG A 134 -9.22 24.12 10.06
C ARG A 134 -10.40 24.96 9.57
N LYS A 135 -10.38 25.33 8.29
CA LYS A 135 -11.51 26.04 7.68
C LYS A 135 -12.75 25.17 7.92
N PRO A 136 -13.87 25.73 8.41
CA PRO A 136 -15.09 24.94 8.56
C PRO A 136 -15.40 24.28 7.22
N PRO A 137 -15.79 22.99 7.21
CA PRO A 137 -16.09 22.30 5.98
C PRO A 137 -17.18 23.10 5.26
N LYS A 138 -16.86 23.67 4.10
CA LYS A 138 -17.89 24.23 3.20
C LYS A 138 -18.89 23.09 2.98
N LYS A 139 -20.19 23.37 3.14
CA LYS A 139 -21.26 22.40 2.82
C LYS A 139 -21.07 21.94 1.38
N VAL A 140 -20.42 20.80 1.20
CA VAL A 140 -20.20 20.21 -0.11
C VAL A 140 -21.57 19.68 -0.53
N LYS A 141 -22.12 20.24 -1.62
CA LYS A 141 -23.33 19.73 -2.26
C LYS A 141 -23.14 18.23 -2.51
N ALA A 142 -24.22 17.46 -2.43
CA ALA A 142 -24.19 16.02 -2.70
C ALA A 142 -23.42 15.76 -4.01
N ILE A 143 -22.24 15.18 -3.90
CA ILE A 143 -21.39 14.87 -5.04
C ILE A 143 -22.08 13.72 -5.76
N GLN A 144 -22.40 13.92 -7.04
CA GLN A 144 -22.85 12.83 -7.89
C GLN A 144 -21.72 11.81 -7.97
N LEU A 145 -21.99 10.58 -7.51
CA LEU A 145 -21.05 9.49 -7.65
C LEU A 145 -20.78 9.28 -9.14
N PRO A 146 -19.51 9.09 -9.54
CA PRO A 146 -19.19 8.81 -10.92
C PRO A 146 -19.89 7.51 -11.33
N PRO A 147 -20.40 7.43 -12.57
CA PRO A 147 -20.98 6.20 -13.07
C PRO A 147 -19.97 5.06 -12.97
N LYS A 148 -20.45 3.83 -12.72
CA LYS A 148 -19.59 2.63 -12.56
C LYS A 148 -18.59 2.43 -13.72
N SER A 149 -18.88 2.97 -14.91
CA SER A 149 -18.01 2.95 -16.08
C SER A 149 -16.75 3.85 -15.97
N GLN A 150 -16.74 4.84 -15.08
CA GLN A 150 -15.58 5.74 -14.88
C GLN A 150 -14.58 5.25 -13.83
N ILE A 151 -14.93 4.26 -13.02
CA ILE A 151 -14.01 3.61 -12.06
C ILE A 151 -13.36 2.33 -12.62
N SER A 152 -13.73 1.93 -13.83
CA SER A 152 -13.42 0.61 -14.39
C SER A 152 -12.32 0.59 -15.45
N ASN A 153 -11.48 1.62 -15.59
CA ASN A 153 -10.33 1.60 -16.50
C ASN A 153 -9.07 2.24 -15.86
N PRO A 154 -7.87 1.64 -16.02
CA PRO A 154 -7.45 0.85 -17.17
C PRO A 154 -7.40 -0.69 -16.97
N CYS A 155 -7.67 -1.38 -18.10
CA CYS A 155 -7.27 -2.71 -18.56
C CYS A 155 -6.21 -3.46 -17.71
N GLN A 156 -6.47 -4.76 -17.44
CA GLN A 156 -5.64 -5.80 -16.78
C GLN A 156 -5.97 -6.20 -15.33
N PHE A 157 -7.06 -5.69 -14.74
CA PHE A 157 -7.52 -6.16 -13.43
C PHE A 157 -8.71 -7.11 -13.58
N HIS A 158 -8.60 -8.32 -13.01
CA HIS A 158 -9.74 -9.23 -12.90
C HIS A 158 -10.61 -8.78 -11.73
N HIS A 159 -11.86 -8.42 -11.99
CA HIS A 159 -12.80 -8.07 -10.92
C HIS A 159 -13.25 -9.34 -10.21
N ILE A 160 -12.65 -9.62 -9.06
CA ILE A 160 -12.99 -10.76 -8.23
C ILE A 160 -14.21 -10.37 -7.38
N THR A 161 -15.40 -10.82 -7.75
CA THR A 161 -16.67 -10.51 -7.06
C THR A 161 -16.93 -11.40 -5.85
N SER A 162 -16.31 -12.57 -5.82
CA SER A 162 -16.38 -13.54 -4.73
C SER A 162 -15.06 -14.29 -4.69
N VAL A 163 -14.63 -14.63 -3.49
CA VAL A 163 -13.48 -15.48 -3.25
C VAL A 163 -13.98 -16.71 -2.52
N THR A 164 -13.68 -17.89 -3.03
CA THR A 164 -14.04 -19.16 -2.37
C THR A 164 -12.78 -19.93 -1.94
N PRO A 165 -12.88 -20.90 -1.02
CA PRO A 165 -11.73 -21.73 -0.62
C PRO A 165 -11.06 -22.45 -1.80
N GLU A 166 -11.80 -22.74 -2.87
CA GLU A 166 -11.30 -23.38 -4.10
C GLU A 166 -10.38 -22.47 -4.92
N ASP A 167 -10.42 -21.14 -4.69
CA ASP A 167 -9.50 -20.18 -5.29
C ASP A 167 -8.12 -20.14 -4.60
N ALA A 168 -7.95 -20.85 -3.48
CA ALA A 168 -6.67 -20.92 -2.76
C ALA A 168 -5.47 -21.24 -3.68
N PRO A 169 -5.46 -22.29 -4.53
CA PRO A 169 -4.33 -22.55 -5.42
C PRO A 169 -4.02 -21.41 -6.41
N ARG A 170 -5.00 -20.54 -6.69
CA ARG A 170 -4.87 -19.44 -7.66
C ARG A 170 -4.25 -18.17 -7.06
N TYR A 171 -4.46 -17.93 -5.77
CA TYR A 171 -4.04 -16.69 -5.11
C TYR A 171 -3.15 -17.01 -3.91
N PHE A 172 -1.88 -16.63 -3.99
CA PHE A 172 -0.90 -16.80 -2.92
C PHE A 172 -1.37 -16.19 -1.60
N SER A 173 -1.99 -15.01 -1.66
CA SER A 173 -2.55 -14.35 -0.47
C SER A 173 -3.59 -15.24 0.22
N LEU A 174 -4.46 -15.94 -0.53
CA LEU A 174 -5.37 -16.91 0.07
C LEU A 174 -4.66 -18.14 0.62
N GLN A 175 -3.63 -18.66 -0.05
CA GLN A 175 -2.85 -19.78 0.48
C GLN A 175 -2.21 -19.45 1.82
N ALA A 176 -1.84 -18.19 2.03
CA ALA A 176 -1.26 -17.72 3.28
C ALA A 176 -2.29 -17.67 4.44
N PHE A 177 -3.59 -17.50 4.14
CA PHE A 177 -4.63 -17.30 5.16
C PHE A 177 -5.66 -18.45 5.27
N VAL A 178 -5.79 -19.31 4.27
CA VAL A 178 -6.64 -20.50 4.33
C VAL A 178 -5.84 -21.61 5.00
N ALA A 179 -6.32 -22.10 6.15
CA ALA A 179 -5.71 -23.20 6.86
C ALA A 179 -5.51 -24.39 5.90
N LYS A 180 -4.30 -24.96 5.86
CA LYS A 180 -4.06 -26.19 5.10
C LYS A 180 -5.04 -27.25 5.63
N PRO A 181 -5.81 -27.94 4.77
CA PRO A 181 -6.69 -29.00 5.24
C PRO A 181 -5.85 -29.99 6.05
N GLN A 182 -6.19 -30.13 7.34
CA GLN A 182 -5.59 -31.16 8.18
C GLN A 182 -5.88 -32.49 7.49
N LYS A 183 -4.83 -33.24 7.12
CA LYS A 183 -5.01 -34.62 6.72
C LYS A 183 -5.60 -35.33 7.94
N THR A 184 -6.89 -35.62 7.91
CA THR A 184 -7.50 -36.56 8.83
C THR A 184 -6.84 -37.90 8.56
N GLN A 185 -5.82 -38.21 9.34
CA GLN A 185 -5.24 -39.53 9.42
C GLN A 185 -6.35 -40.41 10.00
N ARG A 186 -7.08 -41.09 9.12
CA ARG A 186 -7.98 -42.17 9.53
C ARG A 186 -7.06 -43.31 9.94
N ASP A 187 -6.76 -43.37 11.23
CA ASP A 187 -6.25 -44.59 11.84
C ASP A 187 -7.32 -45.68 11.73
N HIS A 188 -6.81 -46.90 11.56
CA HIS A 188 -7.47 -48.14 11.17
C HIS A 188 -8.79 -48.48 11.86
#